data_AF-A0A968Q9B3-F1
#
_entry.id   AF-A0A968Q9B3-F1
#
_cell.length_a   1.000
_cell.length_b   1.000
_cell.length_c   1.000
_cell.angle_alpha   90.00
_cell.angle_beta   90.00
_cell.angle_gamma   90.00
#
_symmetry.space_group_name_H-M   'P 1'
#
loop_
_entity.id
_entity.type
_entity.pdbx_description
1 polymer ?
#
loop_
_entity_poly.entity_id
_entity_poly.type
_entity_poly.pdbx_seq_one_letter_code
_entity_poly.pdbx_strand_id
1 'polypeptide(L)'
;MVERYPNWRSAVAEPSQPDWLMIYHLHPDGGRGALLGTETGFDVRRDRPWYQQAIIQGGPRWNPIVQHGPSDYLTLTASQPVYDPTTGDLLGVFAVQTRLAYLSEILRQFNLSADSRILITDSAGTMIGISTDEKLYSAVSGTGLRKRFQQETLTTSQDGLIQALGEQIRTLEGPRPHQPRLANAGGKGALSQRNAYLTIDDTPLHL
;
A
#
# COMPACT_ATOMS: atom_id res chain seq x y z
N MET A 1 -6.89 -13.30 -13.79
CA MET A 1 -8.28 -12.80 -13.77
C MET A 1 -8.28 -11.50 -13.00
N VAL A 2 -8.48 -10.35 -13.64
CA VAL A 2 -8.56 -9.06 -12.93
C VAL A 2 -9.96 -8.99 -12.32
N GLU A 3 -10.05 -9.01 -10.99
CA GLU A 3 -11.31 -8.79 -10.28
C GLU A 3 -11.77 -7.36 -10.56
N ARG A 4 -12.65 -7.19 -11.56
CA ARG A 4 -13.27 -5.90 -11.89
C ARG A 4 -14.54 -5.81 -11.04
N TYR A 5 -14.52 -4.98 -10.00
CA TYR A 5 -15.76 -4.62 -9.31
C TYR A 5 -16.73 -4.02 -10.35
N PRO A 6 -17.92 -4.62 -10.55
CA PRO A 6 -18.82 -4.23 -11.65
C PRO A 6 -19.46 -2.84 -11.47
N ASN A 7 -19.20 -2.17 -10.34
CA ASN A 7 -19.85 -0.92 -9.94
C ASN A 7 -18.77 0.13 -9.65
N TRP A 8 -18.24 0.76 -10.70
CA TRP A 8 -17.29 1.85 -10.52
C TRP A 8 -18.02 2.98 -9.80
N ARG A 9 -17.36 3.60 -8.82
CA ARG A 9 -17.93 4.69 -8.03
C ARG A 9 -17.01 5.88 -8.07
N SER A 10 -17.59 7.07 -8.11
CA SER A 10 -16.87 8.33 -7.93
C SER A 10 -17.35 8.94 -6.62
N ALA A 11 -16.41 9.30 -5.76
CA ALA A 11 -16.69 9.97 -4.51
C ALA A 11 -16.15 11.40 -4.60
N VAL A 12 -17.02 12.38 -4.38
CA VAL A 12 -16.72 13.80 -4.59
C VAL A 12 -17.12 14.58 -3.35
N ALA A 13 -16.23 15.42 -2.86
CA ALA A 13 -16.51 16.37 -1.78
C ALA A 13 -16.30 17.79 -2.30
N GLU A 14 -17.17 18.72 -1.92
CA GLU A 14 -17.01 20.12 -2.26
C GLU A 14 -15.96 20.77 -1.35
N PRO A 15 -15.09 21.68 -1.86
CA PRO A 15 -14.11 22.35 -1.02
C PRO A 15 -14.71 23.11 0.17
N SER A 16 -15.94 23.62 0.04
CA SER A 16 -16.72 24.29 1.09
C SER A 16 -17.31 23.35 2.14
N GLN A 17 -17.46 22.05 1.81
CA GLN A 17 -18.00 21.01 2.69
C GLN A 17 -17.19 19.71 2.52
N PRO A 18 -15.90 19.71 2.94
CA PRO A 18 -14.98 18.62 2.62
C PRO A 18 -15.27 17.31 3.36
N ASP A 19 -16.10 17.35 4.40
CA ASP A 19 -16.55 16.21 5.20
C ASP A 19 -17.85 15.57 4.67
N TRP A 20 -18.39 16.08 3.55
CA TRP A 20 -19.55 15.53 2.86
C TRP A 20 -19.08 14.89 1.55
N LEU A 21 -19.06 13.56 1.54
CA LEU A 21 -18.61 12.77 0.40
C LEU A 21 -19.83 12.22 -0.35
N MET A 22 -20.15 12.84 -1.49
CA MET A 22 -21.20 12.37 -2.39
C MET A 22 -20.66 11.23 -3.25
N ILE A 23 -21.31 10.07 -3.18
CA ILE A 23 -20.94 8.87 -3.91
C ILE A 23 -21.87 8.70 -5.10
N TYR A 24 -21.31 8.68 -6.29
CA TYR A 24 -22.02 8.49 -7.56
C TYR A 24 -21.64 7.17 -8.20
N HIS A 25 -22.55 6.63 -9.01
CA HIS A 25 -22.18 5.65 -10.02
C HIS A 25 -21.19 6.29 -11.00
N LEU A 26 -20.17 5.57 -11.44
CA LEU A 26 -19.23 6.02 -12.46
C LEU A 26 -19.46 5.17 -13.72
N HIS A 27 -19.83 5.82 -14.82
CA HIS A 27 -20.01 5.15 -16.09
C HIS A 27 -18.65 4.70 -16.67
N PRO A 28 -18.63 3.68 -17.54
CA PRO A 28 -17.38 3.17 -18.14
C PRO A 28 -16.59 4.21 -18.95
N ASP A 29 -17.25 5.26 -19.45
CA ASP A 29 -16.65 6.39 -20.15
C ASP A 29 -16.05 7.45 -19.21
N GLY A 30 -16.13 7.24 -17.89
CA GLY A 30 -15.70 8.19 -16.87
C GLY A 30 -16.75 9.24 -16.50
N GLY A 31 -17.94 9.20 -17.10
CA GLY A 31 -19.05 10.09 -16.79
C GLY A 31 -19.63 9.83 -15.40
N ARG A 32 -19.98 10.89 -14.67
CA ARG A 32 -20.67 10.78 -13.37
C ARG A 32 -22.14 10.41 -13.61
N GLY A 33 -22.56 9.28 -13.04
CA GLY A 33 -23.93 8.79 -13.08
C GLY A 33 -24.76 9.23 -11.87
N ALA A 34 -25.78 8.42 -11.53
CA ALA A 34 -26.70 8.73 -10.44
C ALA A 34 -26.00 8.79 -9.06
N LEU A 35 -26.49 9.67 -8.19
CA LEU A 35 -26.09 9.74 -6.79
C LEU A 35 -26.58 8.47 -6.07
N LEU A 36 -25.65 7.76 -5.43
CA LEU A 36 -25.89 6.54 -4.66
C LEU A 36 -26.06 6.83 -3.16
N GLY A 37 -25.46 7.91 -2.67
CA GLY A 37 -25.57 8.33 -1.28
C GLY A 37 -24.56 9.40 -0.92
N THR A 38 -24.66 9.88 0.33
CA THR A 38 -23.72 10.85 0.91
C THR A 38 -23.20 10.28 2.22
N GLU A 39 -21.87 10.25 2.36
CA GLU A 39 -21.21 9.94 3.62
C GLU A 39 -20.79 11.26 4.29
N THR A 40 -21.04 11.38 5.59
CA THR A 40 -20.75 12.61 6.35
C THR A 40 -19.73 12.34 7.46
N GLY A 41 -18.94 13.36 7.82
CA GLY A 41 -17.99 13.29 8.93
C GLY A 41 -16.64 12.66 8.54
N PHE A 42 -16.43 12.39 7.25
CA PHE A 42 -15.20 11.83 6.71
C PHE A 42 -14.58 12.82 5.71
N ASP A 43 -13.39 13.32 6.02
CA ASP A 43 -12.62 14.21 5.14
C ASP A 43 -11.35 13.47 4.69
N VAL A 44 -11.22 13.20 3.40
CA VAL A 44 -10.05 12.52 2.82
C VAL A 44 -8.74 13.22 3.19
N ARG A 45 -8.72 14.56 3.22
CA ARG A 45 -7.53 15.36 3.50
C ARG A 45 -7.06 15.14 4.93
N ARG A 46 -8.00 14.99 5.87
CA ARG A 46 -7.71 14.80 7.30
C ARG A 46 -7.52 13.32 7.66
N ASP A 47 -8.39 12.46 7.15
CA ASP A 47 -8.61 11.11 7.67
C ASP A 47 -7.88 10.02 6.86
N ARG A 48 -7.26 10.36 5.73
CA ARG A 48 -6.41 9.44 4.97
C ARG A 48 -4.93 9.75 5.20
N PRO A 49 -4.18 8.87 5.88
CA PRO A 49 -2.74 9.08 6.13
C PRO A 49 -1.93 9.34 4.86
N TRP A 50 -2.27 8.67 3.75
CA TRP A 50 -1.57 8.82 2.48
C TRP A 50 -1.66 10.23 1.88
N TYR A 51 -2.70 11.01 2.22
CA TYR A 51 -2.90 12.37 1.72
C TYR A 51 -1.89 13.31 2.37
N GLN A 52 -1.83 13.28 3.70
CA GLN A 52 -0.90 14.10 4.48
C GLN A 52 0.56 13.70 4.23
N GLN A 53 0.83 12.39 4.14
CA GLN A 53 2.19 11.91 3.87
C GLN A 53 2.71 12.34 2.48
N ALA A 54 1.84 12.38 1.46
CA ALA A 54 2.20 12.89 0.14
C ALA A 54 2.66 14.35 0.21
N ILE A 55 1.92 15.18 0.94
CA ILE A 55 2.20 16.61 1.09
C ILE A 55 3.49 16.83 1.86
N ILE A 56 3.68 16.14 2.98
CA ILE A 56 4.87 16.28 3.84
C ILE A 56 6.16 15.99 3.05
N GLN A 57 6.12 15.01 2.14
CA GLN A 57 7.30 14.62 1.37
C GLN A 57 7.42 15.35 0.02
N GLY A 58 6.34 15.97 -0.48
CA GLY A 58 6.38 16.85 -1.66
C GLY A 58 6.58 16.13 -3.00
N GLY A 59 6.39 14.82 -3.08
CA GLY A 59 6.61 14.06 -4.33
C GLY A 59 5.98 12.66 -4.35
N PRO A 60 6.11 11.93 -5.48
CA PRO A 60 5.59 10.57 -5.63
C PRO A 60 6.22 9.60 -4.62
N ARG A 61 5.39 8.77 -3.97
CA ARG A 61 5.84 7.90 -2.88
C ARG A 61 4.96 6.67 -2.64
N TRP A 62 5.55 5.67 -2.02
CA TRP A 62 4.83 4.61 -1.32
C TRP A 62 4.47 5.06 0.10
N ASN A 63 3.30 4.63 0.58
CA ASN A 63 2.83 4.93 1.93
C ASN A 63 2.87 3.66 2.79
N PRO A 64 2.93 3.81 4.13
CA PRO A 64 2.81 2.69 5.03
C PRO A 64 1.60 1.84 4.70
N ILE A 65 1.78 0.52 4.77
CA ILE A 65 0.70 -0.44 4.56
C ILE A 65 -0.28 -0.33 5.72
N VAL A 66 -1.54 -0.11 5.39
CA VAL A 66 -2.61 0.08 6.38
C VAL A 66 -3.86 -0.70 6.00
N GLN A 67 -4.67 -1.00 7.00
CA GLN A 67 -6.01 -1.54 6.80
C GLN A 67 -6.90 -0.47 6.15
N HIS A 68 -7.67 -0.84 5.13
CA HIS A 68 -8.55 0.11 4.45
C HIS A 68 -9.86 0.28 5.21
N GLY A 69 -9.93 1.27 6.11
CA GLY A 69 -11.13 1.51 6.92
C GLY A 69 -11.50 0.27 7.76
N PRO A 70 -12.78 -0.15 7.81
CA PRO A 70 -13.22 -1.34 8.54
C PRO A 70 -13.07 -2.65 7.75
N SER A 71 -12.41 -2.64 6.59
CA SER A 71 -12.21 -3.84 5.77
C SER A 71 -11.31 -4.88 6.44
N ASP A 72 -11.31 -6.09 5.91
CA ASP A 72 -10.50 -7.22 6.37
C ASP A 72 -9.21 -7.41 5.56
N TYR A 73 -8.74 -6.38 4.88
CA TYR A 73 -7.54 -6.43 4.05
C TYR A 73 -6.59 -5.26 4.30
N LEU A 74 -5.30 -5.52 4.06
CA LEU A 74 -4.24 -4.53 4.07
C LEU A 74 -3.97 -4.00 2.66
N THR A 75 -3.59 -2.74 2.59
CA THR A 75 -3.49 -1.99 1.33
C THR A 75 -2.14 -1.26 1.26
N LEU A 76 -1.45 -1.44 0.13
CA LEU A 76 -0.30 -0.63 -0.26
C LEU A 76 -0.81 0.56 -1.08
N THR A 77 -0.37 1.77 -0.73
CA THR A 77 -0.81 2.99 -1.42
C THR A 77 0.38 3.72 -2.05
N ALA A 78 0.34 3.96 -3.35
CA ALA A 78 1.17 4.97 -4.00
C ALA A 78 0.43 6.30 -4.00
N SER A 79 1.10 7.41 -3.68
CA SER A 79 0.51 8.75 -3.77
C SER A 79 1.47 9.78 -4.37
N GLN A 80 0.91 10.82 -4.96
CA GLN A 80 1.64 11.94 -5.57
C GLN A 80 0.88 13.24 -5.31
N PRO A 81 1.48 14.23 -4.62
CA PRO A 81 0.90 15.56 -4.53
C PRO A 81 1.04 16.28 -5.89
N VAL A 82 0.08 17.13 -6.20
CA VAL A 82 0.07 17.95 -7.40
C VAL A 82 -0.07 19.40 -6.99
N TYR A 83 0.83 20.23 -7.51
CA TYR A 83 0.90 21.65 -7.21
C TYR A 83 0.67 22.46 -8.50
N ASP A 84 0.14 23.66 -8.34
CA ASP A 84 0.10 24.64 -9.41
C ASP A 84 1.54 25.07 -9.74
N PRO A 85 1.98 24.97 -11.01
CA PRO A 85 3.36 25.28 -11.38
C PRO A 85 3.70 26.78 -11.31
N THR A 86 2.70 27.65 -11.29
CA THR A 86 2.87 29.11 -11.26
C THR A 86 2.83 29.64 -9.84
N THR A 87 1.84 29.21 -9.04
CA THR A 87 1.65 29.72 -7.67
C THR A 87 2.34 28.87 -6.61
N GLY A 88 2.61 27.59 -6.92
CA GLY A 88 3.11 26.61 -5.96
C GLY A 88 2.04 26.05 -5.01
N ASP A 89 0.77 26.41 -5.21
CA ASP A 89 -0.33 25.97 -4.34
C ASP A 89 -0.65 24.48 -4.56
N LEU A 90 -1.01 23.77 -3.48
CA LEU A 90 -1.45 22.38 -3.57
C LEU A 90 -2.82 22.29 -4.27
N LEU A 91 -2.87 21.64 -5.43
CA LEU A 91 -4.12 21.35 -6.15
C LEU A 91 -4.80 20.08 -5.61
N GLY A 92 -4.02 19.11 -5.16
CA GLY A 92 -4.53 17.86 -4.59
C GLY A 92 -3.49 16.77 -4.49
N VAL A 93 -3.95 15.54 -4.20
CA VAL A 93 -3.10 14.35 -4.13
C VAL A 93 -3.76 13.22 -4.92
N PHE A 94 -3.04 12.67 -5.90
CA PHE A 94 -3.43 11.43 -6.56
C PHE A 94 -2.97 10.24 -5.70
N ALA A 95 -3.78 9.19 -5.65
CA ALA A 95 -3.41 7.96 -4.97
C ALA A 95 -3.97 6.71 -5.67
N VAL A 96 -3.17 5.65 -5.69
CA VAL A 96 -3.56 4.32 -6.15
C VAL A 96 -3.36 3.35 -5.00
N GLN A 97 -4.40 2.58 -4.69
CA GLN A 97 -4.46 1.66 -3.57
C GLN A 97 -4.58 0.23 -4.09
N THR A 98 -3.67 -0.65 -3.65
CA THR A 98 -3.63 -2.06 -4.07
C THR A 98 -3.70 -2.97 -2.84
N ARG A 99 -4.62 -3.94 -2.87
CA ARG A 99 -4.70 -4.98 -1.83
C ARG A 99 -3.46 -5.85 -1.90
N LEU A 100 -2.86 -6.18 -0.76
CA LEU A 100 -1.69 -7.08 -0.74
C LEU A 100 -2.02 -8.47 -1.33
N ALA A 101 -3.22 -8.98 -1.06
CA ALA A 101 -3.69 -10.24 -1.63
C ALA A 101 -3.69 -10.25 -3.17
N TYR A 102 -4.05 -9.11 -3.79
CA TYR A 102 -4.04 -8.97 -5.24
C TYR A 102 -2.60 -9.00 -5.81
N LEU A 103 -1.62 -8.47 -5.08
CA LEU A 103 -0.21 -8.62 -5.46
C LEU A 103 0.18 -10.10 -5.46
N SER A 104 -0.13 -10.85 -4.39
CA SER A 104 0.11 -12.30 -4.37
C SER A 104 -0.59 -13.06 -5.50
N GLU A 105 -1.83 -12.68 -5.85
CA GLU A 105 -2.55 -13.26 -6.99
C GLU A 105 -1.84 -13.03 -8.32
N ILE A 106 -1.22 -11.86 -8.51
CA ILE A 106 -0.38 -11.58 -9.68
C ILE A 106 0.89 -12.43 -9.63
N LEU A 107 1.57 -12.48 -8.47
CA LEU A 107 2.81 -13.26 -8.32
C LEU A 107 2.61 -14.76 -8.60
N ARG A 108 1.44 -15.31 -8.23
CA ARG A 108 1.07 -16.70 -8.54
C ARG A 108 0.81 -16.99 -10.02
N GLN A 109 0.62 -15.97 -10.86
CA GLN A 109 0.39 -16.16 -12.29
C GLN A 109 1.67 -16.40 -13.08
N PHE A 110 2.83 -16.15 -12.48
CA PHE A 110 4.11 -16.45 -13.11
C PHE A 110 4.41 -17.95 -13.02
N ASN A 111 4.25 -18.65 -14.14
CA ASN A 111 4.58 -20.07 -14.26
C ASN A 111 6.10 -20.27 -14.35
N LEU A 112 6.74 -20.38 -13.19
CA LEU A 112 8.14 -20.82 -13.05
C LEU A 112 8.18 -22.32 -12.66
N SER A 113 9.34 -22.82 -12.22
CA SER A 113 9.43 -24.19 -11.68
C SER A 113 8.66 -24.33 -10.37
N ALA A 114 8.29 -25.56 -10.00
CA ALA A 114 7.58 -25.85 -8.74
C ALA A 114 8.33 -25.38 -7.47
N ASP A 115 9.66 -25.32 -7.55
CA ASP A 115 10.53 -24.91 -6.45
C ASP A 115 10.80 -23.39 -6.44
N SER A 116 10.29 -22.65 -7.42
CA SER A 116 10.48 -21.20 -7.47
C SER A 116 9.63 -20.49 -6.43
N ARG A 117 10.15 -19.41 -5.85
CA ARG A 117 9.45 -18.50 -4.95
C ARG A 117 9.61 -17.07 -5.47
N ILE A 118 8.50 -16.36 -5.60
CA ILE A 118 8.50 -14.93 -5.93
C ILE A 118 7.88 -14.20 -4.75
N LEU A 119 8.55 -13.16 -4.28
CA LEU A 119 8.07 -12.34 -3.17
C LEU A 119 8.41 -10.87 -3.38
N ILE A 120 7.62 -10.02 -2.75
CA ILE A 120 7.83 -8.58 -2.59
C ILE A 120 7.88 -8.35 -1.07
N THR A 121 8.95 -7.71 -0.61
CA THR A 121 9.19 -7.41 0.81
C THR A 121 9.70 -5.98 0.97
N ASP A 122 9.50 -5.38 2.13
CA ASP A 122 10.26 -4.19 2.52
C ASP A 122 11.65 -4.56 3.05
N SER A 123 12.47 -3.55 3.36
CA SER A 123 13.80 -3.74 3.94
C SER A 123 13.76 -4.43 5.32
N ALA A 124 12.68 -4.27 6.08
CA ALA A 124 12.53 -4.92 7.37
C ALA A 124 12.15 -6.41 7.27
N GLY A 125 11.96 -6.94 6.06
CA GLY A 125 11.52 -8.31 5.85
C GLY A 125 10.02 -8.49 6.08
N THR A 126 9.22 -7.43 6.00
CA THR A 126 7.76 -7.52 6.08
C THR A 126 7.18 -7.97 4.75
N MET A 127 6.27 -8.94 4.76
CA MET A 127 5.65 -9.46 3.55
C MET A 127 4.70 -8.44 2.91
N ILE A 128 4.89 -8.17 1.62
CA ILE A 128 4.02 -7.31 0.79
C ILE A 128 3.28 -8.14 -0.26
N GLY A 129 3.92 -9.17 -0.81
CA GLY A 129 3.32 -10.13 -1.72
C GLY A 129 4.18 -11.38 -1.81
N ILE A 130 3.55 -12.55 -1.98
CA ILE A 130 4.24 -13.85 -2.12
C ILE A 130 3.51 -14.74 -3.12
N SER A 131 4.25 -15.58 -3.84
CA SER A 131 3.72 -16.56 -4.79
C SER A 131 3.28 -17.88 -4.14
N THR A 132 3.49 -18.05 -2.83
CA THR A 132 2.97 -19.20 -2.08
C THR A 132 1.52 -18.94 -1.63
N ASP A 133 0.90 -19.96 -1.02
CA ASP A 133 -0.45 -19.86 -0.44
C ASP A 133 -0.44 -19.38 1.02
N GLU A 134 0.70 -18.90 1.52
CA GLU A 134 0.80 -18.36 2.87
C GLU A 134 0.06 -17.03 3.01
N LYS A 135 -0.30 -16.69 4.25
CA LYS A 135 -0.97 -15.44 4.56
C LYS A 135 0.05 -14.31 4.69
N LEU A 136 -0.26 -13.16 4.10
CA LEU A 136 0.56 -11.95 4.22
C LEU A 136 0.32 -11.18 5.52
N TYR A 137 -0.79 -11.45 6.20
CA TYR A 137 -1.20 -10.77 7.42
C TYR A 137 -2.21 -11.61 8.19
N SER A 138 -2.24 -11.42 9.51
CA SER A 138 -3.14 -12.11 10.43
C SER A 138 -3.92 -11.12 11.29
N ALA A 139 -5.11 -11.54 11.74
CA ALA A 139 -5.92 -10.74 12.66
C ALA A 139 -5.31 -10.81 14.07
N VAL A 140 -5.01 -9.66 14.65
CA VAL A 140 -4.35 -9.55 15.96
C VAL A 140 -5.29 -9.13 17.08
N SER A 141 -6.43 -8.50 16.75
CA SER A 141 -7.46 -8.13 17.73
C SER A 141 -8.79 -7.78 17.07
N GLY A 142 -9.84 -7.65 17.90
CA GLY A 142 -11.17 -7.20 17.49
C GLY A 142 -12.02 -8.26 16.81
N THR A 143 -13.31 -7.96 16.63
CA THR A 143 -14.30 -8.83 15.97
C THR A 143 -15.14 -8.03 14.97
N GLY A 144 -15.68 -8.70 13.95
CA GLY A 144 -16.45 -8.06 12.88
C GLY A 144 -15.72 -6.87 12.25
N LEU A 145 -16.39 -5.72 12.16
CA LEU A 145 -15.87 -4.46 11.60
C LEU A 145 -14.75 -3.80 12.43
N ARG A 146 -14.46 -4.33 13.63
CA ARG A 146 -13.38 -3.84 14.52
C ARG A 146 -12.11 -4.67 14.44
N LYS A 147 -12.06 -5.68 13.55
CA LYS A 147 -10.83 -6.48 13.36
C LYS A 147 -9.66 -5.58 13.02
N ARG A 148 -8.50 -5.91 13.58
CA ARG A 148 -7.20 -5.31 13.25
C ARG A 148 -6.28 -6.38 12.72
N PHE A 149 -5.52 -6.02 11.69
CA PHE A 149 -4.59 -6.93 11.03
C PHE A 149 -3.16 -6.43 11.17
N GLN A 150 -2.23 -7.37 11.29
CA GLN A 150 -0.80 -7.11 11.29
C GLN A 150 -0.15 -7.92 10.18
N GLN A 151 0.81 -7.31 9.47
CA GLN A 151 1.58 -7.99 8.44
C GLN A 151 2.46 -9.09 9.02
N GLU A 152 2.60 -10.17 8.26
CA GLU A 152 3.57 -11.22 8.52
C GLU A 152 4.96 -10.79 8.05
N THR A 153 5.98 -11.46 8.58
CA THR A 153 7.39 -11.23 8.20
C THR A 153 7.94 -12.47 7.54
N LEU A 154 8.94 -12.32 6.68
CA LEU A 154 9.59 -13.46 6.03
C LEU A 154 10.05 -14.51 7.04
N THR A 155 10.51 -14.08 8.22
CA THR A 155 10.97 -14.98 9.29
C THR A 155 9.87 -15.80 9.96
N THR A 156 8.60 -15.40 9.83
CA THR A 156 7.43 -16.18 10.30
C THR A 156 6.87 -17.12 9.23
N SER A 157 7.49 -17.16 8.04
CA SER A 157 7.07 -18.03 6.94
C SER A 157 7.14 -19.52 7.29
N GLN A 158 6.20 -20.29 6.75
CA GLN A 158 6.18 -21.75 6.80
C GLN A 158 7.01 -22.38 5.68
N ASP A 159 7.42 -21.60 4.67
CA ASP A 159 8.35 -22.03 3.63
C ASP A 159 9.80 -21.79 4.09
N GLY A 160 10.60 -22.86 4.13
CA GLY A 160 11.96 -22.80 4.65
C GLY A 160 12.90 -21.89 3.85
N LEU A 161 12.67 -21.70 2.55
CA LEU A 161 13.49 -20.80 1.72
C LEU A 161 13.16 -19.34 2.01
N ILE A 162 11.86 -19.02 2.12
CA ILE A 162 11.39 -17.67 2.47
C ILE A 162 11.83 -17.30 3.91
N GLN A 163 11.72 -18.24 4.85
CA GLN A 163 12.18 -18.04 6.22
C GLN A 163 13.69 -17.79 6.30
N ALA A 164 14.50 -18.61 5.61
CA ALA A 164 15.95 -18.43 5.59
C ALA A 164 16.36 -17.08 4.99
N LEU A 165 15.68 -16.64 3.93
CA LEU A 165 15.87 -15.30 3.36
C LEU A 165 15.54 -14.20 4.37
N GLY A 166 14.45 -14.34 5.12
CA GLY A 166 14.08 -13.39 6.17
C GLY A 166 15.16 -13.24 7.24
N GLU A 167 15.76 -14.35 7.69
CA GLU A 167 16.86 -14.32 8.65
C GLU A 167 18.11 -13.68 8.07
N GLN A 168 18.39 -13.89 6.78
CA GLN A 168 19.50 -13.24 6.09
C GLN A 168 19.29 -11.71 6.00
N ILE A 169 18.10 -11.24 5.67
CA ILE A 169 17.79 -9.80 5.63
C ILE A 169 17.97 -9.17 7.02
N ARG A 170 17.44 -9.82 8.06
CA ARG A 170 17.58 -9.37 9.45
C ARG A 170 19.03 -9.27 9.92
N THR A 171 19.90 -10.19 9.49
CA THR A 171 21.32 -10.19 9.87
C THR A 171 22.12 -9.14 9.10
N LEU A 172 21.79 -8.88 7.83
CA LEU A 172 22.46 -7.86 7.00
C LEU A 172 22.14 -6.43 7.42
N GLU A 173 20.91 -6.16 7.86
CA GLU A 173 20.44 -4.81 8.18
C GLU A 173 20.30 -4.53 9.68
N GLY A 174 20.54 -5.53 10.54
CA GLY A 174 20.34 -5.47 11.99
C GLY A 174 18.87 -5.50 12.41
N PRO A 175 18.55 -5.85 13.68
CA PRO A 175 17.17 -5.85 14.18
C PRO A 175 16.60 -4.42 14.21
N ARG A 176 15.66 -4.13 13.31
CA ARG A 176 14.89 -2.88 13.33
C ARG A 176 13.51 -3.14 13.95
N PRO A 177 13.10 -2.44 15.01
CA PRO A 177 11.74 -2.56 15.52
C PRO A 177 10.73 -2.04 14.49
N HIS A 178 9.56 -2.69 14.40
CA HIS A 178 8.40 -2.17 13.67
C HIS A 178 7.96 -0.84 14.29
N GLN A 179 8.51 0.28 13.81
CA GLN A 179 8.00 1.62 14.08
C GLN A 179 7.70 2.32 12.76
N PRO A 180 6.49 2.85 12.56
CA PRO A 180 6.21 3.74 11.44
C PRO A 180 6.98 5.04 11.69
N ARG A 181 8.19 5.14 11.14
CA ARG A 181 9.06 6.29 11.40
C ARG A 181 8.71 7.41 10.42
N LEU A 182 8.20 8.51 10.97
CA LEU A 182 8.29 9.83 10.37
C LEU A 182 9.76 10.29 10.36
N ALA A 183 10.20 10.81 9.20
CA ALA A 183 11.35 11.69 8.97
C ALA A 183 12.73 11.11 8.53
N ASN A 184 13.11 11.60 7.33
CA ASN A 184 14.38 12.18 6.85
C ASN A 184 15.73 11.45 6.95
N ALA A 185 16.42 11.57 5.80
CA ALA A 185 17.87 11.61 5.52
C ALA A 185 18.60 10.29 5.20
N GLY A 186 18.86 10.11 3.90
CA GLY A 186 20.21 10.07 3.31
C GLY A 186 21.20 9.01 3.83
N GLY A 187 21.37 7.93 3.06
CA GLY A 187 22.52 7.04 3.18
C GLY A 187 22.72 6.19 1.93
N LYS A 188 23.84 6.39 1.22
CA LYS A 188 24.30 5.51 0.13
C LYS A 188 24.96 4.27 0.72
N GLY A 189 24.53 3.08 0.31
CA GLY A 189 25.14 1.78 0.67
C GLY A 189 25.23 0.85 -0.54
N ALA A 190 26.38 0.19 -0.70
CA ALA A 190 26.80 -0.54 -1.90
C ALA A 190 26.19 -1.95 -2.03
N LEU A 191 25.99 -2.38 -3.28
CA LEU A 191 25.47 -3.69 -3.68
C LEU A 191 26.61 -4.72 -3.86
N SER A 192 26.42 -5.95 -3.35
CA SER A 192 27.18 -7.12 -3.81
C SER A 192 26.36 -8.42 -3.76
N GLN A 193 26.35 -9.07 -4.93
CA GLN A 193 26.01 -10.46 -5.30
C GLN A 193 24.55 -10.91 -5.42
N ARG A 194 24.37 -11.70 -6.50
CA ARG A 194 23.14 -12.05 -7.24
C ARG A 194 22.17 -12.91 -6.43
N ASN A 195 21.09 -12.29 -5.99
CA ASN A 195 19.73 -12.80 -6.03
C ASN A 195 18.82 -11.61 -6.37
N ALA A 196 17.90 -11.76 -7.32
CA ALA A 196 17.00 -10.67 -7.69
C ALA A 196 15.83 -10.62 -6.70
N TYR A 197 15.98 -9.84 -5.63
CA TYR A 197 14.88 -9.46 -4.76
C TYR A 197 14.55 -7.99 -4.99
N LEU A 198 13.28 -7.69 -5.25
CA LEU A 198 12.79 -6.31 -5.34
C LEU A 198 12.34 -5.89 -3.94
N THR A 199 13.15 -5.05 -3.29
CA THR A 199 12.74 -4.36 -2.06
C THR A 199 12.02 -3.07 -2.43
N ILE A 200 10.90 -2.80 -1.75
CA ILE A 200 10.29 -1.46 -1.81
C ILE A 200 11.04 -0.61 -0.79
N ASP A 201 11.93 0.26 -1.29
CA ASP A 201 12.62 1.27 -0.49
C ASP A 201 11.78 2.56 -0.43
N ASP A 202 11.89 3.30 0.68
CA ASP A 202 11.20 4.58 0.91
C ASP A 202 11.83 5.74 0.11
N THR A 203 12.73 5.45 -0.83
CA THR A 203 13.35 6.44 -1.71
C THR A 203 12.28 7.04 -2.65
N PRO A 204 12.19 8.38 -2.78
CA PRO A 204 11.28 9.04 -3.70
C PRO A 204 11.42 8.48 -5.12
N LEU A 205 10.29 8.19 -5.78
CA LEU A 205 10.31 7.78 -7.18
C LEU A 205 10.70 8.98 -8.04
N HIS A 206 11.94 9.00 -8.54
CA HIS A 206 12.36 9.92 -9.58
C HIS A 206 11.87 9.38 -10.93
N LEU A 207 10.83 10.01 -11.49
CA LEU A 207 10.41 9.82 -12.89
C LEU A 207 11.16 10.79 -13.80
#